data_AF-A0A369KPR5-F1
#
_entry.id   AF-A0A369KPR5-F1
#
_cell.length_a   1.000
_cell.length_b   1.000
_cell.length_c   1.000
_cell.angle_alpha   90.00
_cell.angle_beta   90.00
_cell.angle_gamma   90.00
#
_symmetry.space_group_name_H-M   'P 1'
#
loop_
_entity.id
_entity.type
_entity.pdbx_description
1 polymer ?
#
loop_
_entity_poly.entity_id
_entity_poly.type
_entity_poly.pdbx_seq_one_letter_code
_entity_poly.pdbx_strand_id
1 'polypeptide(L)'
;MKLKFKLYLVLSFLFQTIATNVYGEAIYGSFVCFNDTYTDIDVYGSSQFSSCSLSGNSNIFGTFSANDSTFVNKLKVYGSSSISNSKFSDTIFSGTFLTNNSSYKKLTVFGSTTIAYSTVNDVAKIFSDLNADETTFEKDIILWGRNNYIKNSLIKGNIIIRSFSKFLNISQTLNLDNVRVDGDVVFKNNVGIINLINNATVCGNTIGVKPTDPVEPTEPTDPVKN
;
A
#
# COMPACT_ATOMS: atom_id res chain seq x y z
N MET A 1 9.96 -49.09 9.87
CA MET A 1 9.92 -47.64 10.15
C MET A 1 11.06 -46.98 9.36
N LYS A 2 10.78 -46.43 8.17
CA LYS A 2 11.82 -45.85 7.29
C LYS A 2 11.92 -44.35 7.56
N LEU A 3 13.01 -43.95 8.19
CA LEU A 3 13.38 -42.55 8.42
C LEU A 3 13.85 -41.95 7.09
N LYS A 4 13.11 -40.98 6.52
CA LYS A 4 13.55 -40.22 5.34
C LYS A 4 14.28 -38.98 5.81
N PHE A 5 15.62 -39.01 5.77
CA PHE A 5 16.43 -37.80 5.84
C PHE A 5 16.38 -37.08 4.47
N LYS A 6 15.84 -35.86 4.44
CA LYS A 6 16.01 -34.93 3.32
C LYS A 6 17.17 -34.00 3.69
N LEU A 7 18.35 -34.31 3.18
CA LEU A 7 19.53 -33.45 3.21
C LEU A 7 19.43 -32.50 2.01
N TYR A 8 19.12 -31.22 2.22
CA TYR A 8 19.26 -30.21 1.18
C TYR A 8 20.58 -29.48 1.38
N LEU A 9 21.51 -29.79 0.49
CA LEU A 9 22.83 -29.19 0.36
C LEU A 9 22.64 -27.71 0.01
N VAL A 10 23.05 -26.81 0.91
CA VAL A 10 23.21 -25.38 0.59
C VAL A 10 24.41 -25.29 -0.33
N LEU A 11 24.12 -25.24 -1.62
CA LEU A 11 25.13 -25.14 -2.65
C LEU A 11 25.12 -23.70 -3.17
N SER A 12 25.97 -22.86 -2.58
CA SER A 12 26.25 -21.51 -3.09
C SER A 12 26.97 -21.65 -4.43
N PHE A 13 26.22 -21.61 -5.53
CA PHE A 13 26.77 -21.61 -6.88
C PHE A 13 26.74 -20.22 -7.50
N LEU A 14 27.87 -19.89 -8.11
CA LEU A 14 28.06 -18.84 -9.10
C LEU A 14 26.85 -18.73 -10.04
N PHE A 15 26.53 -17.47 -10.35
CA PHE A 15 25.60 -17.07 -11.41
C PHE A 15 25.80 -17.90 -12.68
N GLN A 16 24.82 -18.74 -12.99
CA GLN A 16 24.51 -19.13 -14.35
C GLN A 16 23.05 -18.74 -14.59
N THR A 17 22.84 -17.76 -15.47
CA THR A 17 21.56 -17.45 -16.08
C THR A 17 21.13 -18.66 -16.91
N ILE A 18 20.40 -19.56 -16.28
CA ILE A 18 19.59 -20.54 -16.98
C ILE A 18 18.18 -19.97 -16.88
N ALA A 19 17.66 -19.45 -17.98
CA ALA A 19 16.23 -19.18 -18.12
C ALA A 19 15.49 -20.52 -18.14
N THR A 20 15.45 -21.20 -16.99
CA THR A 20 14.52 -22.29 -16.75
C THR A 20 13.18 -21.66 -16.44
N ASN A 21 12.18 -21.93 -17.27
CA ASN A 21 10.80 -21.76 -16.83
C ASN A 21 10.59 -22.73 -15.65
N VAL A 22 10.88 -22.28 -14.43
CA VAL A 22 10.60 -23.04 -13.21
C VAL A 22 9.09 -22.94 -12.98
N TYR A 23 8.40 -24.07 -13.05
CA TYR A 23 6.97 -24.16 -12.79
C TYR A 23 6.77 -24.77 -11.41
N GLY A 24 6.07 -24.04 -10.53
CA GLY A 24 5.46 -24.63 -9.33
C GLY A 24 6.42 -25.07 -8.23
N GLU A 25 7.63 -24.51 -8.15
CA GLU A 25 8.55 -24.82 -7.06
C GLU A 25 8.38 -23.84 -5.88
N ALA A 26 8.23 -24.42 -4.69
CA ALA A 26 8.38 -23.72 -3.44
C ALA A 26 9.88 -23.59 -3.12
N ILE A 27 10.38 -22.37 -3.05
CA ILE A 27 11.75 -22.05 -2.66
C ILE A 27 11.77 -21.77 -1.16
N TYR A 28 12.60 -22.48 -0.41
CA TYR A 28 12.81 -22.22 1.02
C TYR A 28 14.15 -21.49 1.21
N GLY A 29 14.11 -20.36 1.90
CA GLY A 29 15.28 -19.49 2.07
C GLY A 29 15.24 -18.27 1.15
N SER A 30 16.43 -17.75 0.80
CA SER A 30 16.54 -16.53 0.00
C SER A 30 16.35 -16.83 -1.48
N PHE A 31 15.50 -16.05 -2.16
CA PHE A 31 15.34 -16.05 -3.60
C PHE A 31 15.84 -14.73 -4.21
N VAL A 32 16.59 -14.81 -5.30
CA VAL A 32 17.04 -13.64 -6.05
C VAL A 32 16.75 -13.87 -7.53
N CYS A 33 15.92 -12.99 -8.09
CA CYS A 33 15.71 -12.90 -9.53
C CYS A 33 16.45 -11.67 -10.06
N PHE A 34 17.16 -11.86 -11.18
CA PHE A 34 17.87 -10.78 -11.87
C PHE A 34 17.75 -10.94 -13.38
N ASN A 35 17.16 -9.95 -14.08
CA ASN A 35 17.01 -9.94 -15.54
C ASN A 35 16.38 -11.22 -16.12
N ASP A 36 15.38 -11.77 -15.45
CA ASP A 36 14.83 -13.08 -15.79
C ASP A 36 13.30 -13.12 -15.69
N THR A 37 12.69 -14.16 -16.26
CA THR A 37 11.26 -14.38 -16.27
C THR A 37 10.89 -15.69 -15.58
N TYR A 38 9.93 -15.61 -14.68
CA TYR A 38 9.34 -16.75 -13.99
C TYR A 38 7.85 -16.82 -14.31
N THR A 39 7.31 -18.04 -14.38
CA THR A 39 5.85 -18.21 -14.48
C THR A 39 5.26 -18.18 -13.09
N ASP A 40 5.43 -19.22 -12.29
CA ASP A 40 4.92 -19.27 -10.92
C ASP A 40 6.06 -19.55 -9.95
N ILE A 41 6.04 -18.87 -8.80
CA ILE A 41 6.99 -19.09 -7.72
C ILE A 41 6.32 -18.90 -6.36
N ASP A 42 6.57 -19.83 -5.45
CA ASP A 42 6.27 -19.62 -4.04
C ASP A 42 7.58 -19.50 -3.26
N VAL A 43 7.78 -18.43 -2.49
CA VAL A 43 9.00 -18.22 -1.71
C VAL A 43 8.68 -18.23 -0.22
N TYR A 44 9.36 -19.09 0.54
CA TYR A 44 9.34 -19.18 1.99
C TYR A 44 10.66 -18.63 2.56
N GLY A 45 10.79 -17.31 2.55
CA GLY A 45 11.97 -16.57 2.96
C GLY A 45 12.07 -15.22 2.24
N SER A 46 13.25 -14.59 2.33
CA SER A 46 13.51 -13.31 1.69
C SER A 46 13.51 -13.43 0.17
N SER A 47 12.98 -12.44 -0.54
CA SER A 47 12.94 -12.43 -1.99
C SER A 47 13.35 -11.06 -2.54
N GLN A 48 14.18 -11.07 -3.58
CA GLN A 48 14.63 -9.88 -4.29
C GLN A 48 14.43 -10.06 -5.79
N PHE A 49 13.70 -9.13 -6.40
CA PHE A 49 13.47 -9.07 -7.83
C PHE A 49 14.11 -7.79 -8.37
N SER A 50 15.00 -7.93 -9.34
CA SER A 50 15.61 -6.80 -10.02
C SER A 50 15.48 -7.01 -11.52
N SER A 51 14.71 -6.14 -12.18
CA SER A 51 14.48 -6.22 -13.62
C SER A 51 13.88 -7.56 -14.06
N CYS A 52 12.93 -8.06 -13.28
CA CYS A 52 12.31 -9.36 -13.49
C CYS A 52 10.88 -9.29 -13.99
N SER A 53 10.42 -10.36 -14.63
CA SER A 53 9.01 -10.54 -14.98
C SER A 53 8.45 -11.80 -14.32
N LEU A 54 7.34 -11.68 -13.60
CA LEU A 54 6.59 -12.80 -13.04
C LEU A 54 5.22 -12.85 -13.70
N SER A 55 5.01 -13.86 -14.54
CA SER A 55 3.83 -13.94 -15.42
C SER A 55 2.67 -14.74 -14.84
N GLY A 56 2.89 -15.52 -13.77
CA GLY A 56 1.90 -16.38 -13.12
C GLY A 56 1.54 -15.92 -11.70
N ASN A 57 0.85 -16.80 -10.96
CA ASN A 57 0.37 -16.51 -9.61
C ASN A 57 1.39 -16.95 -8.57
N SER A 58 1.68 -16.08 -7.61
CA SER A 58 2.78 -16.30 -6.67
C SER A 58 2.47 -15.86 -5.25
N ASN A 59 3.07 -16.56 -4.30
CA ASN A 59 3.03 -16.22 -2.89
C ASN A 59 4.46 -16.05 -2.33
N ILE A 60 4.66 -15.02 -1.54
CA ILE A 60 5.94 -14.76 -0.87
C ILE A 60 5.67 -14.66 0.63
N PHE A 61 6.31 -15.52 1.40
CA PHE A 61 6.23 -15.59 2.86
C PHE A 61 7.58 -15.15 3.44
N GLY A 62 7.75 -13.85 3.61
CA GLY A 62 9.01 -13.24 4.02
C GLY A 62 9.14 -11.81 3.52
N THR A 63 10.35 -11.27 3.59
CA THR A 63 10.63 -9.95 3.03
C THR A 63 10.59 -9.99 1.51
N PHE A 64 10.05 -8.93 0.91
CA PHE A 64 9.93 -8.78 -0.53
C PHE A 64 10.55 -7.46 -0.97
N SER A 65 11.51 -7.54 -1.88
CA SER A 65 12.07 -6.37 -2.55
C SER A 65 11.88 -6.51 -4.04
N ALA A 66 11.40 -5.46 -4.69
CA ALA A 66 11.27 -5.41 -6.14
C ALA A 66 11.76 -4.06 -6.67
N ASN A 67 12.66 -4.11 -7.64
CA ASN A 67 13.10 -2.95 -8.40
C ASN A 67 12.96 -3.23 -9.91
N ASP A 68 12.42 -2.27 -10.65
CA ASP A 68 12.28 -2.34 -12.12
C ASP A 68 11.59 -3.62 -12.62
N SER A 69 10.66 -4.19 -11.84
CA SER A 69 10.09 -5.51 -12.08
C SER A 69 8.60 -5.46 -12.43
N THR A 70 8.12 -6.47 -13.16
CA THR A 70 6.73 -6.59 -13.61
C THR A 70 6.07 -7.86 -13.10
N PHE A 71 4.89 -7.74 -12.50
CA PHE A 71 4.11 -8.84 -11.95
C PHE A 71 2.72 -8.83 -12.63
N VAL A 72 2.57 -9.70 -13.63
CA VAL A 72 1.46 -9.67 -14.60
C VAL A 72 0.18 -10.29 -14.02
N ASN A 73 0.34 -11.28 -13.15
CA ASN A 73 -0.75 -12.01 -12.51
C ASN A 73 -0.78 -11.72 -11.01
N LYS A 74 -1.50 -12.55 -10.24
CA LYS A 74 -1.75 -12.26 -8.84
C LYS A 74 -0.50 -12.53 -8.00
N LEU A 75 -0.05 -11.52 -7.27
CA LEU A 75 1.01 -11.65 -6.28
C LEU A 75 0.45 -11.44 -4.87
N LYS A 76 0.76 -12.37 -3.97
CA LYS A 76 0.52 -12.20 -2.54
C LYS A 76 1.83 -12.18 -1.78
N VAL A 77 2.00 -11.21 -0.90
CA VAL A 77 3.17 -11.11 -0.04
C VAL A 77 2.72 -11.05 1.41
N TYR A 78 3.31 -11.92 2.24
CA TYR A 78 3.09 -12.04 3.66
C TYR A 78 4.41 -11.71 4.37
N GLY A 79 4.64 -10.41 4.58
CA GLY A 79 5.85 -9.84 5.15
C GLY A 79 6.08 -8.41 4.68
N SER A 80 7.19 -7.82 5.12
CA SER A 80 7.56 -6.46 4.75
C SER A 80 7.93 -6.36 3.26
N SER A 81 7.43 -5.35 2.59
CA SER A 81 7.63 -5.10 1.16
C SER A 81 8.27 -3.74 0.92
N SER A 82 9.32 -3.71 0.09
CA SER A 82 10.00 -2.50 -0.36
C SER A 82 10.09 -2.52 -1.89
N ILE A 83 9.37 -1.62 -2.55
CA ILE A 83 9.14 -1.70 -3.99
C ILE A 83 9.48 -0.38 -4.67
N SER A 84 10.26 -0.44 -5.74
CA SER A 84 10.57 0.72 -6.59
C SER A 84 10.35 0.38 -8.07
N ASN A 85 9.91 1.38 -8.86
CA ASN A 85 9.89 1.33 -10.32
C ASN A 85 9.19 0.10 -10.92
N SER A 86 8.21 -0.45 -10.22
CA SER A 86 7.66 -1.77 -10.55
C SER A 86 6.18 -1.70 -10.95
N LYS A 87 5.72 -2.69 -11.70
CA LYS A 87 4.35 -2.76 -12.23
C LYS A 87 3.65 -4.02 -11.73
N PHE A 88 2.43 -3.87 -11.25
CA PHE A 88 1.66 -4.96 -10.64
C PHE A 88 0.23 -5.00 -11.17
N SER A 89 -0.28 -6.21 -11.41
CA SER A 89 -1.65 -6.42 -11.84
C SER A 89 -2.64 -6.54 -10.67
N ASP A 90 -2.63 -7.64 -9.90
CA ASP A 90 -3.47 -7.82 -8.71
C ASP A 90 -2.58 -8.19 -7.53
N THR A 91 -2.52 -7.32 -6.51
CA THR A 91 -1.64 -7.53 -5.37
C THR A 91 -2.36 -7.52 -4.03
N ILE A 92 -1.90 -8.42 -3.16
CA ILE A 92 -2.24 -8.43 -1.74
C ILE A 92 -0.96 -8.40 -0.94
N PHE A 93 -0.72 -7.32 -0.19
CA PHE A 93 0.40 -7.20 0.73
C PHE A 93 -0.11 -7.31 2.16
N SER A 94 0.51 -8.15 2.98
CA SER A 94 0.20 -8.31 4.40
C SER A 94 1.47 -8.07 5.21
N GLY A 95 1.54 -6.96 5.94
CA GLY A 95 2.76 -6.47 6.57
C GLY A 95 3.01 -5.00 6.23
N THR A 96 4.23 -4.52 6.52
CA THR A 96 4.65 -3.17 6.12
C THR A 96 4.79 -3.10 4.60
N PHE A 97 4.14 -2.13 3.97
CA PHE A 97 4.17 -1.93 2.54
C PHE A 97 4.72 -0.54 2.21
N LEU A 98 5.88 -0.52 1.56
CA LEU A 98 6.58 0.69 1.14
C LEU A 98 6.73 0.62 -0.38
N THR A 99 6.18 1.57 -1.11
CA THR A 99 6.34 1.63 -2.56
C THR A 99 6.64 3.03 -3.06
N ASN A 100 7.52 3.10 -4.05
CA ASN A 100 7.93 4.31 -4.73
C ASN A 100 7.86 4.12 -6.26
N ASN A 101 7.43 5.14 -6.99
CA ASN A 101 7.44 5.18 -8.46
C ASN A 101 6.88 3.90 -9.11
N SER A 102 5.77 3.37 -8.62
CA SER A 102 5.23 2.08 -9.04
C SER A 102 3.79 2.20 -9.51
N SER A 103 3.33 1.20 -10.28
CA SER A 103 1.94 1.16 -10.76
C SER A 103 1.26 -0.13 -10.36
N TYR A 104 0.01 0.00 -9.92
CA TYR A 104 -0.83 -1.09 -9.46
C TYR A 104 -2.14 -1.05 -10.24
N LYS A 105 -2.52 -2.14 -10.89
CA LYS A 105 -3.89 -2.24 -11.42
C LYS A 105 -4.87 -2.40 -10.26
N LYS A 106 -4.65 -3.32 -9.33
CA LYS A 106 -5.46 -3.49 -8.13
C LYS A 106 -4.58 -3.73 -6.90
N LEU A 107 -4.87 -3.01 -5.82
CA LEU A 107 -4.04 -3.02 -4.61
C LEU A 107 -4.89 -3.29 -3.36
N THR A 108 -4.52 -4.32 -2.61
CA THR A 108 -5.03 -4.55 -1.25
C THR A 108 -3.86 -4.66 -0.28
N VAL A 109 -3.91 -3.94 0.83
CA VAL A 109 -2.86 -3.95 1.85
C VAL A 109 -3.43 -4.18 3.24
N PHE A 110 -2.87 -5.14 3.97
CA PHE A 110 -3.14 -5.45 5.37
C PHE A 110 -1.91 -5.12 6.22
N GLY A 111 -1.75 -3.84 6.56
CA GLY A 111 -0.64 -3.36 7.38
C GLY A 111 -0.26 -1.91 7.08
N SER A 112 0.75 -1.39 7.78
CA SER A 112 1.22 -0.01 7.61
C SER A 112 1.63 0.24 6.15
N THR A 113 1.11 1.31 5.55
CA THR A 113 1.19 1.53 4.10
C THR A 113 1.76 2.92 3.81
N THR A 114 2.87 2.96 3.08
CA THR A 114 3.41 4.18 2.46
C THR A 114 3.47 4.02 0.95
N ILE A 115 2.86 4.95 0.22
CA ILE A 115 2.82 4.98 -1.25
C ILE A 115 3.35 6.32 -1.71
N ALA A 116 4.38 6.32 -2.55
CA ALA A 116 5.00 7.53 -3.06
C ALA A 116 5.13 7.48 -4.60
N TYR A 117 4.89 8.61 -5.28
CA TYR A 117 5.12 8.75 -6.73
C TYR A 117 4.43 7.68 -7.58
N SER A 118 3.30 7.13 -7.12
CA SER A 118 2.74 5.88 -7.67
C SER A 118 1.35 6.07 -8.23
N THR A 119 0.86 5.10 -9.00
CA THR A 119 -0.50 5.09 -9.53
C THR A 119 -1.23 3.81 -9.17
N VAL A 120 -2.47 3.92 -8.69
CA VAL A 120 -3.38 2.78 -8.48
C VAL A 120 -4.59 2.94 -9.41
N ASN A 121 -4.73 2.04 -10.39
CA ASN A 121 -5.68 2.19 -11.50
C ASN A 121 -7.10 1.71 -11.19
N ASP A 122 -7.26 0.87 -10.17
CA ASP A 122 -8.55 0.34 -9.71
C ASP A 122 -8.70 0.63 -8.21
N VAL A 123 -9.76 0.11 -7.61
CA VAL A 123 -10.06 0.34 -6.19
C VAL A 123 -8.90 -0.11 -5.29
N ALA A 124 -8.40 0.82 -4.46
CA ALA A 124 -7.41 0.54 -3.43
C ALA A 124 -8.10 0.18 -2.11
N LYS A 125 -7.66 -0.87 -1.43
CA LYS A 125 -8.18 -1.26 -0.10
C LYS A 125 -7.04 -1.33 0.91
N ILE A 126 -7.01 -0.40 1.86
CA ILE A 126 -5.94 -0.28 2.85
C ILE A 126 -6.49 -0.52 4.25
N PHE A 127 -6.15 -1.68 4.82
CA PHE A 127 -6.59 -2.16 6.12
C PHE A 127 -5.66 -1.70 7.25
N SER A 128 -5.23 -0.44 7.21
CA SER A 128 -4.41 0.24 8.22
C SER A 128 -4.35 1.74 7.89
N ASP A 129 -3.52 2.49 8.60
CA ASP A 129 -3.14 3.85 8.26
C ASP A 129 -2.41 3.91 6.91
N LEU A 130 -2.80 4.87 6.07
CA LEU A 130 -2.17 5.20 4.79
C LEU A 130 -1.37 6.50 4.93
N ASN A 131 -0.11 6.47 4.48
CA ASN A 131 0.66 7.66 4.14
C ASN A 131 0.92 7.69 2.62
N ALA A 132 0.31 8.64 1.91
CA ALA A 132 0.46 8.76 0.45
C ALA A 132 1.07 10.11 0.05
N ASP A 133 2.03 10.08 -0.86
CA ASP A 133 2.70 11.27 -1.43
C ASP A 133 2.76 11.15 -2.95
N GLU A 134 2.50 12.24 -3.67
CA GLU A 134 2.59 12.28 -5.13
C GLU A 134 1.93 11.07 -5.82
N THR A 135 0.78 10.64 -5.31
CA THR A 135 0.13 9.39 -5.74
C THR A 135 -1.18 9.69 -6.44
N THR A 136 -1.44 9.00 -7.54
CA THR A 136 -2.72 9.06 -8.24
C THR A 136 -3.54 7.81 -7.97
N PHE A 137 -4.76 7.98 -7.48
CA PHE A 137 -5.76 6.93 -7.38
C PHE A 137 -6.85 7.18 -8.43
N GLU A 138 -6.91 6.31 -9.43
CA GLU A 138 -7.84 6.46 -10.56
C GLU A 138 -9.29 6.15 -10.19
N LYS A 139 -9.49 5.47 -9.05
CA LYS A 139 -10.81 5.09 -8.53
C LYS A 139 -10.87 5.26 -7.01
N ASP A 140 -11.93 4.72 -6.41
CA ASP A 140 -12.17 4.77 -4.98
C ASP A 140 -11.00 4.21 -4.15
N ILE A 141 -10.77 4.85 -3.02
CA ILE A 141 -9.89 4.36 -1.96
C ILE A 141 -10.75 3.98 -0.78
N ILE A 142 -10.59 2.76 -0.27
CA ILE A 142 -11.26 2.31 0.94
C ILE A 142 -10.23 2.17 2.05
N LEU A 143 -10.41 2.93 3.13
CA LEU A 143 -9.48 3.06 4.24
C LEU A 143 -10.11 2.54 5.53
N TRP A 144 -9.34 1.76 6.29
CA TRP A 144 -9.71 1.36 7.65
C TRP A 144 -8.80 1.96 8.73
N GLY A 145 -7.74 2.67 8.31
CA GLY A 145 -6.83 3.38 9.21
C GLY A 145 -7.54 4.42 10.07
N ARG A 146 -6.96 4.70 11.23
CA ARG A 146 -7.40 5.77 12.13
C ARG A 146 -6.82 7.10 11.70
N ASN A 147 -5.57 7.11 11.23
CA ASN A 147 -4.85 8.33 10.88
C ASN A 147 -4.31 8.19 9.46
N ASN A 148 -5.06 8.71 8.50
CA ASN A 148 -4.65 8.68 7.11
C ASN A 148 -4.11 10.06 6.72
N TYR A 149 -3.00 10.07 6.01
CA TYR A 149 -2.33 11.27 5.56
C TYR A 149 -2.03 11.13 4.07
N ILE A 150 -2.57 12.03 3.26
CA ILE A 150 -2.40 12.05 1.81
C ILE A 150 -1.94 13.45 1.44
N LYS A 151 -0.85 13.55 0.67
CA LYS A 151 -0.35 14.83 0.18
C LYS A 151 0.05 14.80 -1.30
N ASN A 152 0.01 15.97 -1.94
CA ASN A 152 0.41 16.16 -3.35
C ASN A 152 -0.23 15.18 -4.34
N SER A 153 -1.45 14.72 -4.05
CA SER A 153 -2.04 13.55 -4.69
C SER A 153 -3.35 13.89 -5.41
N LEU A 154 -3.72 13.05 -6.35
CA LEU A 154 -5.00 13.12 -7.07
C LEU A 154 -5.82 11.85 -6.80
N ILE A 155 -7.06 12.01 -6.34
CA ILE A 155 -8.02 10.93 -6.16
C ILE A 155 -9.20 11.20 -7.08
N LYS A 156 -9.34 10.42 -8.15
CA LYS A 156 -10.43 10.59 -9.13
C LYS A 156 -11.75 9.98 -8.67
N GLY A 157 -11.70 9.05 -7.72
CA GLY A 157 -12.88 8.44 -7.10
C GLY A 157 -13.21 9.02 -5.73
N ASN A 158 -13.93 8.22 -4.95
CA ASN A 158 -14.31 8.55 -3.57
C ASN A 158 -13.24 8.10 -2.57
N ILE A 159 -13.17 8.78 -1.43
CA ILE A 159 -12.48 8.27 -0.24
C ILE A 159 -13.52 7.73 0.72
N ILE A 160 -13.48 6.42 0.99
CA ILE A 160 -14.43 5.74 1.86
C ILE A 160 -13.70 5.25 3.10
N ILE A 161 -13.98 5.89 4.24
CA ILE A 161 -13.39 5.56 5.53
C ILE A 161 -14.34 4.66 6.31
N ARG A 162 -13.83 3.52 6.78
CA ARG A 162 -14.56 2.49 7.54
C ARG A 162 -13.84 2.21 8.85
N SER A 163 -14.55 1.75 9.87
CA SER A 163 -13.92 1.22 11.09
C SER A 163 -13.92 -0.31 11.09
N PHE A 164 -12.92 -0.91 11.74
CA PHE A 164 -12.94 -2.33 12.10
C PHE A 164 -13.98 -2.66 13.18
N SER A 165 -14.35 -1.67 13.99
CA SER A 165 -15.33 -1.85 15.07
C SER A 165 -16.51 -0.91 14.87
N LYS A 166 -17.71 -1.49 14.82
CA LYS A 166 -18.97 -0.74 14.92
C LYS A 166 -19.25 -0.24 16.35
N PHE A 167 -18.53 -0.79 17.34
CA PHE A 167 -18.82 -0.60 18.76
C PHE A 167 -17.90 0.44 19.43
N LEU A 168 -16.75 0.72 18.81
CA LEU A 168 -15.83 1.73 19.29
C LEU A 168 -16.01 2.96 18.41
N ASN A 169 -16.57 4.04 18.98
CA ASN A 169 -16.70 5.36 18.36
C ASN A 169 -15.33 6.06 18.25
N ILE A 170 -14.35 5.37 17.67
CA ILE A 170 -13.01 5.90 17.47
C ILE A 170 -13.08 6.87 16.30
N SER A 171 -12.78 8.13 16.60
CA SER A 171 -12.68 9.17 15.58
C SER A 171 -11.55 8.82 14.62
N GLN A 172 -11.84 8.89 13.32
CA GLN A 172 -10.86 8.67 12.26
C GLN A 172 -10.49 10.02 11.68
N THR A 173 -9.19 10.27 11.50
CA THR A 173 -8.67 11.51 10.95
C THR A 173 -8.15 11.26 9.54
N LEU A 174 -8.60 12.08 8.60
CA LEU A 174 -8.08 12.16 7.24
C LEU A 174 -7.44 13.54 7.05
N ASN A 175 -6.14 13.55 6.78
CA ASN A 175 -5.40 14.76 6.47
C ASN A 175 -5.14 14.78 4.96
N LEU A 176 -5.59 15.84 4.29
CA LEU A 176 -5.42 16.07 2.87
C LEU A 176 -4.58 17.34 2.71
N ASP A 177 -3.36 17.23 2.19
CA ASP A 177 -2.44 18.35 2.03
C ASP A 177 -2.06 18.54 0.55
N ASN A 178 -2.50 19.65 -0.06
CA ASN A 178 -2.31 19.87 -1.51
C ASN A 178 -2.85 18.69 -2.34
N VAL A 179 -4.03 18.18 -1.95
CA VAL A 179 -4.69 17.03 -2.57
C VAL A 179 -5.94 17.47 -3.31
N ARG A 180 -6.22 16.86 -4.46
CA ARG A 180 -7.52 16.98 -5.13
C ARG A 180 -8.28 15.65 -5.05
N VAL A 181 -9.51 15.69 -4.54
CA VAL A 181 -10.47 14.58 -4.56
C VAL A 181 -11.63 14.96 -5.48
N ASP A 182 -11.79 14.26 -6.61
CA ASP A 182 -12.89 14.53 -7.56
C ASP A 182 -14.24 13.95 -7.08
N GLY A 183 -14.22 12.94 -6.20
CA GLY A 183 -15.41 12.31 -5.63
C GLY A 183 -15.77 12.79 -4.22
N ASP A 184 -16.60 11.99 -3.54
CA ASP A 184 -17.02 12.21 -2.15
C ASP A 184 -15.95 11.72 -1.15
N VAL A 185 -15.97 12.31 0.05
CA VAL A 185 -15.29 11.77 1.23
C VAL A 185 -16.34 11.29 2.23
N VAL A 186 -16.35 9.99 2.52
CA VAL A 186 -17.43 9.33 3.27
C VAL A 186 -16.89 8.58 4.47
N PHE A 187 -17.19 9.06 5.68
CA PHE A 187 -16.98 8.33 6.92
C PHE A 187 -18.20 7.47 7.26
N LYS A 188 -18.11 6.15 7.02
CA LYS A 188 -19.27 5.24 7.14
C LYS A 188 -19.84 5.12 8.55
N ASN A 189 -19.08 5.49 9.58
CA ASN A 189 -19.53 5.46 10.96
C ASN A 189 -19.97 6.84 11.49
N ASN A 190 -20.03 7.88 10.65
CA ASN A 190 -20.41 9.25 11.02
C ASN A 190 -19.56 9.88 12.16
N VAL A 191 -18.32 9.43 12.32
CA VAL A 191 -17.38 9.94 13.34
C VAL A 191 -16.01 10.10 12.68
N GLY A 192 -15.82 11.20 11.96
CA GLY A 192 -14.58 11.51 11.25
C GLY A 192 -14.15 12.96 11.41
N ILE A 193 -12.85 13.21 11.31
CA ILE A 193 -12.27 14.54 11.17
C ILE A 193 -11.59 14.58 9.81
N ILE A 194 -11.87 15.60 9.01
CA ILE A 194 -11.16 15.89 7.77
C ILE A 194 -10.40 17.21 7.96
N ASN A 195 -9.09 17.15 7.74
CA ASN A 195 -8.22 18.32 7.75
C ASN A 195 -7.83 18.61 6.31
N LEU A 196 -8.33 19.73 5.76
CA LEU A 196 -7.91 20.25 4.46
C LEU A 196 -6.75 21.23 4.70
N ILE A 197 -5.59 20.93 4.14
CA ILE A 197 -4.34 21.65 4.35
C ILE A 197 -3.87 22.19 3.00
N ASN A 198 -3.37 23.43 2.99
CA ASN A 198 -2.92 24.12 1.78
C ASN A 198 -4.01 24.14 0.70
N ASN A 199 -3.68 23.76 -0.54
CA ASN A 199 -4.60 23.78 -1.68
C ASN A 199 -5.48 22.52 -1.78
N ALA A 200 -5.75 21.87 -0.65
CA ALA A 200 -6.57 20.66 -0.65
C ALA A 200 -8.03 20.96 -1.05
N THR A 201 -8.58 20.16 -1.95
CA THR A 201 -9.93 20.31 -2.50
C THR A 201 -10.66 18.98 -2.53
N VAL A 202 -11.94 19.01 -2.14
CA VAL A 202 -12.90 17.91 -2.32
C VAL A 202 -14.03 18.45 -3.19
N CYS A 203 -14.18 17.91 -4.40
CA CYS A 203 -15.18 18.37 -5.35
C CYS A 203 -16.57 17.76 -5.10
N GLY A 204 -16.63 16.59 -4.45
CA GLY A 204 -17.87 15.97 -3.98
C GLY A 204 -18.29 16.43 -2.58
N ASN A 205 -19.13 15.62 -1.95
CA ASN A 205 -19.64 15.85 -0.60
C ASN A 205 -18.70 15.30 0.47
N THR A 206 -18.73 15.92 1.65
CA THR A 206 -18.14 15.37 2.87
C THR A 206 -19.24 14.83 3.78
N ILE A 207 -19.25 13.52 4.02
CA ILE A 207 -20.32 12.81 4.73
C ILE A 207 -19.76 12.17 5.99
N GLY A 208 -20.44 12.37 7.13
CA GLY A 208 -20.07 11.73 8.39
C GLY A 208 -18.89 12.39 9.11
N VAL A 209 -18.62 13.65 8.80
CA VAL A 209 -17.59 14.48 9.45
C VAL A 209 -18.18 15.15 10.69
N LYS A 210 -17.44 15.17 11.80
CA LYS A 210 -17.80 15.98 12.96
C LYS A 210 -17.69 17.47 12.61
N PRO A 211 -18.62 18.33 13.04
CA PRO A 211 -18.41 19.76 13.02
C PRO A 211 -17.10 20.05 13.77
N THR A 212 -16.16 20.75 13.14
CA THR A 212 -15.07 21.38 13.89
C THR A 212 -15.69 22.47 14.73
N ASP A 213 -15.48 22.41 16.05
CA ASP A 213 -15.89 23.49 16.94
C ASP A 213 -15.33 24.82 16.38
N PRO A 214 -16.14 25.89 16.35
CA PRO A 214 -15.66 27.18 15.87
C PRO A 214 -14.42 27.58 16.68
N VAL A 215 -13.37 28.01 15.98
CA VAL A 215 -12.17 28.56 16.63
C VAL A 215 -12.62 29.77 17.43
N GLU A 216 -12.56 29.66 18.76
CA GLU A 216 -12.90 30.76 19.65
C GLU A 216 -11.96 31.93 19.33
N PRO A 217 -12.49 33.13 19.02
CA PRO A 217 -11.64 34.27 18.70
C PRO A 217 -10.71 34.53 19.88
N THR A 218 -9.41 34.53 19.63
CA THR A 218 -8.41 34.89 20.63
C THR A 218 -8.72 36.28 21.15
N GLU A 219 -9.02 36.37 22.44
CA GLU A 219 -9.28 37.63 23.13
C GLU A 219 -8.09 38.57 22.90
N PRO A 220 -8.31 39.82 22.47
CA PRO A 220 -7.21 40.76 22.26
C PRO A 220 -6.49 40.96 23.59
N THR A 221 -5.19 40.65 23.62
CA THR A 221 -4.34 40.95 24.77
C THR A 221 -4.32 42.46 24.99
N ASP A 222 -4.85 42.90 26.13
CA ASP A 222 -4.81 44.29 26.54
C ASP A 222 -3.35 44.81 26.52
N PRO A 223 -3.10 46.02 26.00
CA PRO A 223 -1.78 46.59 25.99
C PRO A 223 -1.30 46.77 27.43
N VAL A 224 -0.13 46.20 27.73
CA VAL A 224 0.59 46.38 28.99
C VAL A 224 0.78 47.89 29.21
N LYS A 225 0.13 48.45 30.23
CA LYS A 225 0.41 49.81 30.68
C LYS A 225 1.79 49.81 31.35
N ASN A 226 2.74 50.52 30.74
CA ASN A 226 4.01 50.89 31.37
C ASN A 226 3.81 51.95 32.45
#